data_AF-A0A354WMK3-F1
#
_entry.id   AF-A0A354WMK3-F1
#
_cell.length_a   1.000
_cell.length_b   1.000
_cell.length_c   1.000
_cell.angle_alpha   90.00
_cell.angle_beta   90.00
_cell.angle_gamma   90.00
#
_symmetry.space_group_name_H-M   'P 1'
#
loop_
_entity.id
_entity.type
_entity.pdbx_description
1 polymer ?
#
loop_
_entity_poly.entity_id
_entity_poly.type
_entity_poly.pdbx_seq_one_letter_code
_entity_poly.pdbx_strand_id
1 'polypeptide(L)' 'NGMLLSAIHTEKGEEKLNLVMVSDAIPAGAKLC' A
#
# COMPACT_ATOMS: atom_id res chain seq x y z
N ASN A 1 8.68 -12.75 6.51
CA ASN A 1 7.30 -12.58 5.99
C ASN A 1 7.04 -11.09 5.89
N GLY A 2 6.04 -10.63 5.17
CA GLY A 2 5.78 -9.19 5.03
C GLY A 2 4.32 -8.96 4.69
N MET A 3 3.89 -7.71 4.64
CA MET A 3 2.54 -7.35 4.20
C MET A 3 2.62 -6.52 2.91
N LEU A 4 1.55 -6.55 2.12
CA LEU A 4 1.40 -5.73 0.92
C LEU A 4 0.34 -4.66 1.19
N LEU A 5 0.68 -3.40 0.93
CA LEU A 5 -0.27 -2.30 0.85
C LEU A 5 -0.57 -2.04 -0.62
N SER A 6 -1.86 -1.96 -0.96
CA SER A 6 -2.34 -1.68 -2.31
C SER A 6 -3.25 -0.46 -2.31
N ALA A 7 -3.02 0.46 -3.24
CA ALA A 7 -3.89 1.62 -3.46
C ALA A 7 -4.14 1.83 -4.95
N ILE A 8 -5.38 2.16 -5.32
CA ILE A 8 -5.71 2.63 -6.66
C ILE A 8 -5.72 4.15 -6.64
N HIS A 9 -5.11 4.77 -7.64
CA HIS A 9 -5.16 6.21 -7.83
C HIS A 9 -5.20 6.53 -9.32
N THR A 10 -5.71 7.72 -9.66
CA THR A 10 -5.78 8.17 -11.05
C THR A 10 -4.61 9.08 -11.36
N GLU A 11 -3.78 8.71 -12.33
CA GLU A 11 -2.71 9.57 -12.86
C GLU A 11 -3.02 9.92 -14.30
N LYS A 12 -3.19 11.23 -14.58
CA LYS A 12 -3.38 11.74 -15.95
C LYS A 12 -4.56 11.11 -16.69
N GLY A 13 -5.62 10.74 -15.97
CA GLY A 13 -6.82 10.11 -16.53
C GLY A 13 -6.77 8.58 -16.62
N GLU A 14 -5.67 7.95 -16.21
CA GLU A 14 -5.53 6.49 -16.15
C GLU A 14 -5.53 6.00 -14.69
N GLU A 15 -6.29 4.95 -14.41
CA GLU A 15 -6.25 4.28 -13.12
C GLU A 15 -4.98 3.43 -13.01
N LYS A 16 -4.25 3.61 -11.91
CA LYS A 16 -3.03 2.86 -11.61
C LYS A 16 -3.12 2.23 -10.24
N LEU A 17 -2.55 1.03 -10.16
CA LEU A 17 -2.37 0.30 -8.93
C LEU A 17 -0.96 0.53 -8.39
N ASN A 18 -0.87 1.12 -7.20
CA ASN A 18 0.35 1.20 -6.41
C ASN A 18 0.39 0.04 -5.42
N LEU A 19 1.50 -0.70 -5.43
CA LEU A 19 1.80 -1.77 -4.48
C LEU A 19 3.07 -1.44 -3.71
N VAL A 20 3.02 -1.53 -2.39
CA VAL A 20 4.17 -1.31 -1.51
C VAL A 20 4.30 -2.50 -0.56
N MET A 21 5.47 -3.13 -0.54
CA MET A 21 5.79 -4.18 0.41
C MET A 21 6.27 -3.54 1.71
N VAL A 22 5.61 -3.88 2.81
CA VAL A 22 5.96 -3.41 4.15
C VAL A 22 6.44 -4.57 5.01
N SER A 23 7.30 -4.26 5.98
CA SER A 23 7.82 -5.23 6.93
C SER A 23 6.69 -5.86 7.75
N ASP A 24 6.85 -7.14 8.08
CA ASP A 24 6.03 -7.88 9.04
C ASP A 24 6.07 -7.33 10.47
N ALA A 25 7.06 -6.49 10.80
CA ALA A 25 7.12 -5.81 12.09
C ALA A 25 6.02 -4.75 12.27
N ILE A 26 5.36 -4.31 11.18
CA ILE A 26 4.23 -3.37 11.27
C ILE A 26 2.97 -4.18 11.62
N PRO A 27 2.26 -3.85 12.71
CA PRO A 27 1.04 -4.57 13.05
C PRO A 27 -0.06 -4.30 12.03
N ALA A 28 -0.87 -5.31 11.73
CA ALA A 28 -2.03 -5.16 10.86
C ALA A 28 -2.99 -4.09 11.42
N GLY A 29 -3.45 -3.17 10.57
CA GLY A 29 -4.31 -2.05 10.98
C GLY A 29 -3.58 -0.87 11.62
N ALA A 30 -2.24 -0.87 11.67
CA ALA A 30 -1.48 0.30 12.10
C ALA A 30 -1.78 1.52 11.21
N LYS A 31 -2.05 2.66 11.84
CA LYS A 31 -2.13 3.95 11.14
C LYS A 31 -0.71 4.47 10.94
N LEU A 32 -0.29 4.58 9.67
CA LEU A 32 0.94 5.27 9.28
C LEU A 32 0.65 6.77 9.31
N CYS A 33 1.02 7.45 10.40
CA CYS A 33 0.92 8.90 10.54
C CYS A 33 2.16 9.60 9.98
#